data_AF-X1TGQ4-F1
#
_entry.id   AF-X1TGQ4-F1
#
_cell.length_a   1.000
_cell.length_b   1.000
_cell.length_c   1.000
_cell.angle_alpha   90.00
_cell.angle_beta   90.00
_cell.angle_gamma   90.00
#
_symmetry.space_group_name_H-M   'P 1'
#
loop_
_entity.id
_entity.type
_entity.pdbx_description
1 polymer ?
#
loop_
_entity_poly.entity_id
_entity_poly.type
_entity_poly.pdbx_seq_one_letter_code
_entity_poly.pdbx_strand_id
1 'polypeptide(L)' 'TNAFNAAADLAIEKKCYTRDAAYLIAIQRVAKAVEGRGWVKISI' A
#
# COMPACT_ATOMS: atom_id res chain seq x y z
N THR A 1 -15.51 4.22 -4.56
CA THR A 1 -15.61 3.80 -3.14
C THR A 1 -14.49 2.86 -2.72
N ASN A 2 -14.16 1.82 -3.51
CA ASN A 2 -13.12 0.82 -3.15
C ASN A 2 -11.75 1.40 -2.74
N ALA A 3 -11.27 2.45 -3.41
CA ALA A 3 -10.00 3.09 -3.06
C ALA A 3 -10.03 3.76 -1.67
N PHE A 4 -11.16 4.39 -1.32
CA PHE A 4 -11.36 5.01 -0.02
C PHE A 4 -11.47 3.95 1.08
N ASN A 5 -12.26 2.90 0.85
CA ASN A 5 -12.43 1.81 1.82
C ASN A 5 -11.09 1.15 2.14
N ALA A 6 -10.27 0.83 1.12
CA ALA A 6 -8.96 0.24 1.35
C ALA A 6 -8.03 1.11 2.23
N ALA A 7 -8.05 2.43 2.02
CA ALA A 7 -7.26 3.36 2.84
C ALA A 7 -7.82 3.49 4.27
N ALA A 8 -9.15 3.53 4.43
CA ALA A 8 -9.81 3.61 5.72
C ALA A 8 -9.57 2.34 6.56
N ASP A 9 -9.73 1.16 5.95
CA ASP A 9 -9.54 -0.13 6.61
C ASP A 9 -8.10 -0.28 7.11
N LEU A 10 -7.11 0.06 6.28
CA LEU A 10 -5.70 -0.02 6.65
C LEU A 10 -5.33 1.00 7.75
N ALA A 11 -5.94 2.19 7.73
CA ALA A 11 -5.72 3.20 8.76
C ALA A 11 -6.18 2.72 10.14
N ILE A 12 -7.34 2.05 10.20
CA ILE A 12 -7.86 1.44 11.42
C ILE A 12 -6.96 0.29 11.88
N GLU A 13 -6.59 -0.61 10.97
CA GLU A 13 -5.73 -1.77 11.27
C GLU A 13 -4.38 -1.36 11.86
N LYS A 14 -3.72 -0.37 11.24
CA LYS A 14 -2.39 0.09 11.63
C LYS A 14 -2.41 1.21 12.68
N LYS A 15 -3.60 1.64 13.12
CA LYS A 15 -3.78 2.79 14.04
C LYS A 15 -3.01 4.03 13.56
N CYS A 16 -3.08 4.32 12.27
CA CYS A 16 -2.41 5.45 11.65
C CYS A 16 -3.42 6.39 10.97
N TYR A 17 -2.96 7.56 10.56
CA TYR A 17 -3.82 8.47 9.81
C TYR A 17 -4.11 7.91 8.41
N THR A 18 -5.32 8.16 7.90
CA THR A 18 -5.74 7.69 6.56
C THR A 18 -4.82 8.17 5.44
N ARG A 19 -4.21 9.34 5.60
CA ARG A 19 -3.18 9.85 4.69
C ARG A 19 -1.98 8.89 4.60
N ASP A 20 -1.51 8.41 5.74
CA ASP A 20 -0.32 7.55 5.80
C ASP A 20 -0.65 6.16 5.25
N ALA A 21 -1.85 5.66 5.56
CA ALA A 21 -2.39 4.44 4.95
C ALA A 21 -2.49 4.54 3.42
N ALA A 22 -2.93 5.69 2.89
CA ALA A 22 -2.99 5.91 1.44
C ALA A 22 -1.60 5.87 0.79
N TYR A 23 -0.59 6.49 1.41
CA TYR A 23 0.80 6.39 0.94
C TYR A 23 1.31 4.95 0.96
N LEU A 24 1.04 4.20 2.03
CA LEU A 24 1.44 2.79 2.14
C LEU A 24 0.82 1.93 1.02
N ILE A 25 -0.47 2.11 0.73
CA ILE A 25 -1.16 1.39 -0.36
C ILE A 25 -0.57 1.74 -1.72
N ALA A 26 -0.28 3.02 -1.96
CA ALA A 26 0.32 3.47 -3.22
C ALA A 26 1.70 2.82 -3.43
N ILE A 27 2.55 2.85 -2.41
CA ILE A 27 3.88 2.26 -2.46
C ILE A 27 3.80 0.74 -2.64
N GLN A 28 2.95 0.04 -1.87
CA GLN A 28 2.82 -1.41 -1.99
C GLN A 28 2.41 -1.86 -3.39
N ARG A 29 1.50 -1.13 -4.05
CA ARG A 29 1.08 -1.46 -5.42
C ARG A 29 2.23 -1.32 -6.42
N VAL A 30 3.02 -0.25 -6.30
CA VAL A 30 4.19 -0.03 -7.16
C VAL A 30 5.26 -1.07 -6.88
N ALA A 31 5.58 -1.31 -5.60
CA ALA A 31 6.58 -2.30 -5.19
C ALA A 31 6.27 -3.68 -5.76
N LYS A 32 5.03 -4.17 -5.60
CA LYS A 32 4.60 -5.46 -6.16
C LYS A 32 4.68 -5.50 -7.69
N ALA A 33 4.32 -4.41 -8.37
CA ALA A 33 4.39 -4.35 -9.83
C ALA A 33 5.83 -4.35 -10.37
N VAL A 34 6.75 -3.69 -9.66
CA VAL A 34 8.17 -3.60 -10.01
C VAL A 34 8.89 -4.92 -9.68
N GLU A 35 8.55 -5.55 -8.56
CA GLU A 35 9.02 -6.89 -8.19
C GLU A 35 8.55 -7.95 -9.20
N GLY A 36 7.27 -7.96 -9.56
CA GLY A 36 6.72 -8.91 -10.55
C GLY A 36 7.31 -8.76 -11.95
N ARG A 37 7.89 -7.60 -12.28
CA ARG A 37 8.63 -7.36 -13.53
C ARG A 37 10.12 -7.70 -13.42
N GLY A 38 10.58 -8.14 -12.25
CA GLY A 38 11.98 -8.47 -12.00
C GLY A 38 12.92 -7.25 -11.93
N TRP A 39 12.37 -6.04 -11.80
CA TRP A 39 13.18 -4.81 -11.75
C TRP A 39 13.92 -4.66 -10.43
N VAL A 40 13.38 -5.23 -9.35
CA VAL A 40 13.96 -5.24 -8.00
C VAL A 40 13.66 -6.58 -7.32
N LYS A 41 14.58 -7.07 -6.47
CA LYS A 41 14.30 -8.17 -5.54
C LYS A 41 13.99 -7.58 -4.18
N ILE A 42 12.70 -7.53 -3.85
CA ILE A 42 12.23 -7.00 -2.58
C ILE A 42 11.99 -8.20 -1.65
N SER A 43 12.91 -8.40 -0.70
CA SER A 43 12.81 -9.40 0.35
C SER A 43 12.20 -8.74 1.59
N ILE A 44 10.87 -8.60 1.65
CA ILE A 44 10.18 -8.17 2.88
C ILE A 44 9.43 -9.34 3.49
#